data_AF-C0CZH1-F1
#
_entry.id   AF-C0CZH1-F1
#
_cell.length_a   1.000
_cell.length_b   1.000
_cell.length_c   1.000
_cell.angle_alpha   90.00
_cell.angle_beta   90.00
_cell.angle_gamma   90.00
#
_symmetry.space_group_name_H-M   'P 1'
#
loop_
_entity.id
_entity.type
_entity.pdbx_description
1 polymer ?
#
loop_
_entity_poly.entity_id
_entity_poly.type
_entity_poly.pdbx_seq_one_letter_code
_entity_poly.pdbx_strand_id
1 'polypeptide(L)'
;MERVKRYKKIRITSKVPQLSLGELRRFFHRHWSDSDYHTTEKSGRSYYDNGLPLADEYLDLIVSVPSVEDKLFQKLAEAEADAERARTCALLMVQIRSCLTPKQYRRLWLLCVEGMSVEAIAAMEGVTHQNVSKSIIKARKNFKKILVIRENRVRNRLQKREE
;
A
#
# COMPACT_ATOMS: atom_id res chain seq x y z
N MET A 1 12.21 59.13 22.01
CA MET A 1 12.47 57.94 21.16
C MET A 1 13.64 58.28 20.26
N GLU A 2 14.82 57.69 20.45
CA GLU A 2 15.85 57.77 19.40
C GLU A 2 16.75 56.53 19.47
N ARG A 3 16.54 55.64 18.49
CA ARG A 3 17.32 54.40 18.34
C ARG A 3 18.67 54.76 17.71
N VAL A 4 19.71 54.83 18.53
CA VAL A 4 21.10 55.03 18.09
C VAL A 4 21.53 53.84 17.22
N LYS A 5 21.62 54.05 15.91
CA LYS A 5 22.14 53.07 14.96
C LYS A 5 23.65 52.92 15.16
N ARG A 6 24.06 51.82 15.81
CA ARG A 6 25.47 51.40 15.88
C ARG A 6 25.91 50.91 14.51
N TYR A 7 26.51 51.79 13.72
CA TYR A 7 27.21 51.38 12.51
C TYR A 7 28.52 50.68 12.93
N LYS A 8 28.61 49.38 12.64
CA LYS A 8 29.86 48.62 12.78
C LYS A 8 30.88 49.22 11.81
N LYS A 9 31.89 49.91 12.35
CA LYS A 9 33.02 50.46 11.60
C LYS A 9 33.80 49.28 11.02
N ILE A 10 33.61 48.99 9.73
CA ILE A 10 34.36 47.96 9.02
C ILE A 10 35.84 48.39 9.06
N ARG A 11 36.67 47.58 9.71
CA ARG A 11 38.12 47.78 9.76
C ARG A 11 38.68 47.32 8.41
N ILE A 12 38.88 48.28 7.50
CA ILE A 12 39.54 48.03 6.22
C ILE A 12 41.01 47.76 6.52
N THR A 13 41.38 46.48 6.59
CA THR A 13 42.78 46.06 6.73
C THR A 13 43.40 45.89 5.35
N SER A 14 44.46 46.67 5.13
CA SER A 14 45.52 46.58 4.12
C SER A 14 45.17 46.36 2.63
N LYS A 15 45.54 47.37 1.83
CA LYS A 15 45.58 47.47 0.35
C LYS A 15 44.23 47.70 -0.33
N VAL A 16 43.74 48.93 -0.22
CA VAL A 16 42.74 49.48 -1.13
C VAL A 16 43.48 49.87 -2.44
N PRO A 17 43.20 49.24 -3.59
CA PRO A 17 43.69 49.76 -4.86
C PRO A 17 43.11 51.16 -5.06
N GLN A 18 43.95 52.11 -5.49
CA GLN A 18 43.58 53.50 -5.81
C GLN A 18 42.69 53.50 -7.05
N LEU A 19 41.44 53.06 -6.89
CA LEU A 19 40.45 52.98 -7.96
C LEU A 19 39.80 54.36 -8.13
N SER A 20 39.70 54.79 -9.37
CA SER A 20 38.98 56.00 -9.74
C SER A 20 37.51 55.92 -9.33
N LEU A 21 36.84 57.06 -9.18
CA LEU A 21 35.43 57.13 -8.78
C LEU A 21 34.52 56.28 -9.69
N GLY A 22 34.86 56.19 -10.99
CA GLY A 22 34.15 55.37 -11.97
C GLY A 22 34.35 53.85 -11.76
N GLU A 23 35.51 53.42 -11.29
CA GLU A 23 35.77 52.01 -10.95
C GLU A 23 35.09 51.60 -9.65
N LEU A 24 35.07 52.49 -8.65
CA LEU A 24 34.29 52.29 -7.43
C LEU A 24 32.79 52.16 -7.75
N ARG A 25 32.26 53.02 -8.62
CA ARG A 25 30.86 52.94 -9.05
C ARG A 25 30.56 51.61 -9.76
N ARG A 26 31.45 51.12 -10.62
CA ARG A 26 31.31 49.82 -11.28
C ARG A 26 31.40 48.66 -10.30
N PHE A 27 32.31 48.73 -9.33
CA PHE A 27 32.45 47.71 -8.29
C PHE A 27 31.18 47.63 -7.43
N PHE A 28 30.67 48.77 -6.93
CA PHE A 28 29.43 48.81 -6.16
C PHE A 28 28.22 48.37 -6.97
N HIS A 29 28.09 48.83 -8.23
CA HIS A 29 26.99 48.40 -9.09
C HIS A 29 27.04 46.90 -9.33
N ARG A 30 28.21 46.33 -9.64
CA ARG A 30 28.37 44.89 -9.85
C ARG A 30 28.10 44.11 -8.57
N HIS A 31 28.62 44.56 -7.43
CA HIS A 31 28.41 43.88 -6.15
C HIS A 31 26.97 44.02 -5.62
N TRP A 32 26.28 45.12 -5.89
CA TRP A 32 24.87 45.31 -5.51
C TRP A 32 23.91 44.64 -6.50
N SER A 33 24.27 44.58 -7.80
CA SER A 33 23.48 43.97 -8.87
C SER A 33 23.62 42.44 -8.90
N ASP A 34 24.81 41.89 -8.64
CA ASP A 34 25.08 40.46 -8.89
C ASP A 34 25.08 39.60 -7.61
N SER A 35 25.13 40.20 -6.41
CA SER A 35 25.39 39.43 -5.18
C SER A 35 24.26 38.49 -4.74
N ASP A 36 23.04 38.65 -5.28
CA ASP A 36 21.91 37.78 -4.93
C ASP A 36 21.22 37.12 -6.15
N TYR A 37 21.57 37.53 -7.38
CA TYR A 37 20.94 36.95 -8.56
C TYR A 37 21.40 35.51 -8.79
N HIS A 38 22.71 35.25 -8.74
CA HIS A 38 23.23 33.90 -8.95
C HIS A 38 22.81 32.89 -7.89
N THR A 39 22.65 33.32 -6.63
CA THR A 39 22.19 32.47 -5.52
C THR A 39 20.73 32.13 -5.64
N THR A 40 19.88 33.12 -5.92
CA THR A 40 18.43 32.92 -6.11
C THR A 40 18.14 32.08 -7.35
N GLU A 41 18.84 32.34 -8.45
CA GLU A 41 18.78 31.56 -9.68
C GLU A 41 19.18 30.08 -9.44
N LYS A 42 20.30 29.84 -8.77
CA LYS A 42 20.79 28.48 -8.49
C LYS A 42 19.89 27.69 -7.53
N SER A 43 19.19 28.37 -6.62
CA SER A 43 18.27 27.73 -5.67
C SER A 43 17.05 27.08 -6.33
N GLY A 44 16.65 27.52 -7.53
CA GLY A 44 15.50 26.98 -8.26
C GLY A 44 15.86 26.09 -9.46
N ARG A 45 17.14 25.99 -9.82
CA ARG A 45 17.60 25.32 -11.05
C ARG A 45 17.73 23.80 -10.94
N SER A 46 17.68 23.20 -9.75
CA SER A 46 17.89 21.75 -9.57
C SER A 46 16.91 20.88 -10.37
N TYR A 47 15.70 21.38 -10.64
CA TYR A 47 14.72 20.69 -11.49
C TYR A 47 15.16 20.63 -12.96
N TYR A 48 15.83 21.67 -13.46
CA TYR A 48 16.26 21.79 -14.87
C TYR A 48 17.68 21.26 -15.11
N ASP A 49 18.54 21.31 -14.10
CA ASP A 49 19.95 20.89 -14.21
C ASP A 49 20.12 19.36 -14.34
N ASN A 50 19.13 18.58 -13.91
CA ASN A 50 19.16 17.10 -13.92
C ASN A 50 18.37 16.48 -15.09
N GLY A 51 17.91 17.30 -16.05
CA GLY A 51 17.23 16.79 -17.24
C GLY A 51 18.20 16.03 -18.14
N LEU A 52 17.99 14.73 -18.30
CA LEU A 52 18.70 13.95 -19.30
C LEU A 52 17.91 13.96 -20.63
N PRO A 53 18.56 14.16 -21.78
CA PRO A 53 17.90 14.01 -23.06
C PRO A 53 17.42 12.56 -23.24
N LEU A 54 16.18 12.40 -23.69
CA LEU A 54 15.62 11.11 -24.09
C LEU A 54 16.31 10.64 -25.38
N ALA A 55 17.45 9.98 -25.22
CA ALA A 55 18.16 9.32 -26.33
C ALA A 55 17.64 7.88 -26.50
N ASP A 56 17.44 7.47 -27.75
CA ASP A 56 16.90 6.15 -28.13
C ASP A 56 17.65 4.98 -27.50
N GLU A 57 18.97 5.10 -27.30
CA GLU A 57 19.80 4.06 -26.69
C GLU A 57 19.43 3.74 -25.23
N TYR A 58 18.77 4.66 -24.51
CA TYR A 58 18.36 4.47 -23.11
C TYR A 58 16.87 4.22 -22.93
N LEU A 59 16.07 4.35 -23.99
CA LEU A 59 14.61 4.22 -23.94
C LEU A 59 14.18 2.81 -23.54
N ASP A 60 14.80 1.77 -24.08
CA ASP A 60 14.52 0.37 -23.71
C ASP A 60 14.83 0.10 -22.24
N LEU A 61 15.90 0.69 -21.69
CA LEU A 61 16.26 0.53 -20.28
C LEU A 61 15.27 1.26 -19.35
N ILE A 62 14.84 2.46 -19.72
CA ILE A 62 13.89 3.27 -18.94
C ILE A 62 12.50 2.64 -18.96
N VAL A 63 12.03 2.19 -20.12
CA VAL A 63 10.72 1.55 -20.29
C VAL A 63 10.67 0.18 -19.61
N SER A 64 11.80 -0.53 -19.54
CA SER A 64 11.86 -1.84 -18.88
C SER A 64 11.82 -1.78 -17.35
N VAL A 65 12.09 -0.62 -16.73
CA VAL A 65 12.04 -0.50 -15.26
C VAL A 65 10.61 -0.22 -14.83
N PRO A 66 9.97 -1.11 -14.03
CA PRO A 66 8.62 -0.87 -13.54
C PRO A 66 8.61 0.40 -12.68
N SER A 67 7.66 1.29 -12.96
CA SER A 67 7.53 2.56 -12.24
C SER A 67 7.33 2.30 -10.74
N VAL A 68 7.76 3.25 -9.92
CA VAL A 68 7.46 3.23 -8.48
C VAL A 68 5.95 3.22 -8.27
N GLU A 69 5.20 3.89 -9.15
CA GLU A 69 3.74 3.90 -9.14
C GLU A 69 3.16 2.51 -9.47
N ASP A 70 3.71 1.79 -10.45
CA ASP A 70 3.25 0.44 -10.80
C ASP A 70 3.40 -0.52 -9.61
N LYS A 71 4.53 -0.44 -8.91
CA LYS A 71 4.77 -1.23 -7.69
C LYS A 71 3.80 -0.86 -6.56
N LEU A 72 3.45 0.41 -6.46
CA LEU A 72 2.45 0.89 -5.48
C LEU A 72 1.06 0.34 -5.83
N PHE A 73 0.63 0.46 -7.08
CA PHE A 73 -0.66 -0.06 -7.54
C PHE A 73 -0.76 -1.58 -7.39
N GLN A 74 0.31 -2.31 -7.68
CA GLN A 74 0.36 -3.75 -7.47
C GLN A 74 0.09 -4.11 -6.00
N LYS A 75 0.78 -3.45 -5.05
CA LYS A 75 0.56 -3.69 -3.62
C LYS A 75 -0.85 -3.36 -3.17
N LEU A 76 -1.43 -2.27 -3.69
CA LEU A 76 -2.81 -1.90 -3.38
C LEU A 76 -3.79 -2.94 -3.92
N ALA A 77 -3.60 -3.41 -5.15
CA ALA A 77 -4.44 -4.43 -5.76
C ALA A 77 -4.33 -5.78 -5.00
N GLU A 78 -3.13 -6.17 -4.58
CA GLU A 78 -2.92 -7.36 -3.75
C GLU A 78 -3.64 -7.24 -2.40
N ALA A 79 -3.53 -6.08 -1.73
CA ALA A 79 -4.21 -5.83 -0.46
C ALA A 79 -5.74 -5.81 -0.61
N GLU A 80 -6.26 -5.23 -1.69
CA GLU A 80 -7.70 -5.24 -1.98
C GLU A 80 -8.20 -6.65 -2.29
N ALA A 81 -7.45 -7.43 -3.07
CA ALA A 81 -7.76 -8.83 -3.34
C ALA A 81 -7.76 -9.68 -2.05
N ASP A 82 -6.82 -9.44 -1.14
CA ASP A 82 -6.78 -10.07 0.19
C ASP A 82 -7.99 -9.69 1.04
N ALA A 83 -8.36 -8.41 1.06
CA ALA A 83 -9.53 -7.93 1.78
C ALA A 83 -10.82 -8.56 1.24
N GLU A 84 -10.95 -8.67 -0.09
CA GLU A 84 -12.13 -9.28 -0.72
C GLU A 84 -12.18 -10.80 -0.48
N ARG A 85 -11.04 -11.49 -0.53
CA ARG A 85 -10.94 -12.89 -0.10
C ARG A 85 -11.34 -13.07 1.36
N ALA A 86 -10.90 -12.19 2.26
CA ALA A 86 -11.28 -12.26 3.67
C ALA A 86 -12.78 -12.04 3.88
N ARG A 87 -13.38 -11.06 3.19
CA ARG A 87 -14.84 -10.79 3.23
C ARG A 87 -15.65 -11.97 2.73
N THR A 88 -15.29 -12.51 1.56
CA THR A 88 -15.96 -13.66 0.97
C THR A 88 -15.83 -14.90 1.86
N CYS A 89 -14.64 -15.16 2.43
CA CYS A 89 -14.43 -16.22 3.42
C CYS A 89 -15.31 -16.03 4.66
N ALA A 90 -15.36 -14.83 5.24
CA ALA A 90 -16.19 -14.55 6.42
C ALA A 90 -17.67 -14.80 6.15
N LEU A 91 -18.18 -14.34 5.00
CA LEU A 91 -19.56 -14.60 4.57
C LEU A 91 -19.84 -16.10 4.41
N LEU A 92 -18.92 -16.84 3.80
CA LEU A 92 -19.04 -18.30 3.67
C LEU A 92 -19.02 -18.99 5.03
N MET A 93 -18.16 -18.55 5.97
CA MET A 93 -18.11 -19.10 7.33
C MET A 93 -19.42 -18.88 8.09
N VAL A 94 -20.06 -17.71 7.95
CA VAL A 94 -21.37 -17.45 8.57
C VAL A 94 -22.44 -18.38 8.00
N GLN A 95 -22.46 -18.57 6.67
CA GLN A 95 -23.39 -19.50 6.03
C GLN A 95 -23.15 -20.96 6.44
N ILE A 96 -21.89 -21.33 6.59
CA ILE A 96 -21.49 -22.65 7.09
C ILE A 96 -22.00 -22.85 8.52
N ARG A 97 -21.82 -21.86 9.39
CA ARG A 97 -22.28 -21.94 10.78
C ARG A 97 -23.79 -21.98 10.90
N SER A 98 -24.54 -21.31 10.02
CA SER A 98 -26.01 -21.28 10.09
C SER A 98 -26.66 -22.62 9.75
N CYS A 99 -25.96 -23.49 9.03
CA CYS A 99 -26.51 -24.78 8.59
C CYS A 99 -26.14 -25.99 9.42
N LEU A 100 -25.24 -25.79 10.39
CA LEU A 100 -24.79 -26.81 11.29
C LEU A 100 -25.21 -26.50 12.71
N THR A 101 -25.37 -27.55 13.51
CA THR A 101 -25.39 -27.35 14.95
C THR A 101 -23.98 -26.99 15.45
N PRO A 102 -23.86 -26.24 16.56
CA PRO A 102 -22.54 -25.88 17.12
C PRO A 102 -21.63 -27.08 17.34
N LYS A 103 -22.19 -28.21 17.76
CA LYS A 103 -21.47 -29.47 17.98
C LYS A 103 -20.97 -30.09 16.66
N GLN A 104 -21.79 -30.08 15.61
CA GLN A 104 -21.37 -30.54 14.29
C GLN A 104 -20.23 -29.69 13.73
N TYR A 105 -20.34 -28.37 13.88
CA TYR A 105 -19.32 -27.43 13.44
C TYR A 105 -18.00 -27.66 14.18
N ARG A 106 -18.04 -27.75 15.52
CA ARG A 106 -16.85 -27.99 16.33
C ARG A 106 -16.15 -29.29 15.95
N ARG A 107 -16.87 -30.40 15.84
CA ARG A 107 -16.29 -31.70 15.45
C ARG A 107 -15.69 -31.68 14.05
N LEU A 108 -16.31 -30.98 13.10
CA LEU A 108 -15.75 -30.86 11.76
C LEU A 108 -14.50 -29.96 11.74
N TRP A 109 -14.50 -28.87 12.52
CA TRP A 109 -13.33 -27.99 12.66
C TRP A 109 -12.13 -28.73 13.23
N LEU A 110 -12.34 -29.50 14.31
CA LEU A 110 -11.32 -30.34 14.93
C LEU A 110 -10.68 -31.31 13.92
N LEU A 111 -11.51 -31.95 13.10
CA LEU A 111 -11.04 -32.90 12.09
C LEU A 111 -10.29 -32.22 10.94
N CYS A 112 -10.86 -31.13 10.37
CA CYS A 112 -10.37 -30.57 9.11
C CYS A 112 -9.32 -29.46 9.29
N VAL A 113 -9.40 -28.68 10.37
CA VAL A 113 -8.49 -27.53 10.62
C VAL A 113 -7.42 -27.90 11.62
N GLU A 114 -7.78 -28.58 12.71
CA GLU A 114 -6.82 -29.00 13.73
C GLU A 114 -6.19 -30.38 13.44
N GLY A 115 -6.69 -31.12 12.45
CA GLY A 115 -6.13 -32.41 12.02
C GLY A 115 -6.34 -33.56 13.02
N MET A 116 -7.27 -33.42 13.97
CA MET A 116 -7.52 -34.43 14.99
C MET A 116 -8.21 -35.69 14.44
N SER A 117 -7.83 -36.87 14.93
CA SER A 117 -8.54 -38.12 14.60
C SER A 117 -9.93 -38.17 15.24
N VAL A 118 -10.80 -38.99 14.68
CA VAL A 118 -12.16 -39.19 15.22
C VAL A 118 -12.10 -39.83 16.62
N GLU A 119 -11.13 -40.71 16.91
CA GLU A 119 -10.95 -41.26 18.25
C GLU A 119 -10.53 -40.19 19.25
N ALA A 120 -9.59 -39.31 18.88
CA ALA A 120 -9.13 -38.23 19.76
C ALA A 120 -10.28 -37.26 20.09
N ILE A 121 -11.13 -36.94 19.12
CA ILE A 121 -12.34 -36.11 19.35
C ILE A 121 -13.33 -36.84 20.27
N ALA A 122 -13.53 -38.14 20.07
CA ALA A 122 -14.43 -38.95 20.88
C ALA A 122 -13.96 -39.03 22.34
N ALA A 123 -12.66 -39.25 22.56
CA ALA A 123 -12.04 -39.26 23.88
C ALA A 123 -12.15 -37.90 24.57
N MET A 124 -11.85 -36.81 23.86
CA MET A 124 -11.96 -35.44 24.38
C MET A 124 -13.38 -35.06 24.80
N GLU A 125 -14.39 -35.47 24.02
CA GLU A 125 -15.80 -35.18 24.34
C GLU A 125 -16.44 -36.22 25.29
N GLY A 126 -15.72 -37.31 25.63
CA GLY A 126 -16.25 -38.40 26.46
C GLY A 126 -17.42 -39.15 25.81
N VAL A 127 -17.43 -39.25 24.47
CA VAL A 127 -18.51 -39.87 23.69
C VAL A 127 -17.98 -41.04 22.87
N THR A 128 -18.88 -41.91 22.41
CA THR A 128 -18.48 -43.03 21.54
C THR A 128 -17.98 -42.53 20.16
N HIS A 129 -16.99 -43.22 19.60
CA HIS A 129 -16.47 -42.96 18.25
C HIS A 129 -17.60 -42.87 17.20
N GLN A 130 -18.59 -43.76 17.29
CA GLN A 130 -19.74 -43.78 16.38
C GLN A 130 -20.55 -42.47 16.42
N ASN A 131 -20.70 -41.85 17.58
CA ASN A 131 -21.46 -40.60 17.72
C ASN A 131 -20.73 -39.43 17.04
N VAL A 132 -19.40 -39.38 17.13
CA VAL A 132 -18.60 -38.38 16.41
C VAL A 132 -18.69 -38.63 14.91
N SER A 133 -18.45 -39.86 14.46
CA SER A 133 -18.49 -40.24 13.04
C SER A 133 -19.84 -39.91 12.38
N LYS A 134 -20.96 -40.35 12.97
CA LYS A 134 -22.32 -40.05 12.47
C LYS A 134 -22.58 -38.55 12.40
N SER A 135 -22.11 -37.79 13.40
CA SER A 135 -22.29 -36.33 13.43
C SER A 135 -21.51 -35.64 12.31
N ILE A 136 -20.28 -36.08 12.03
CA ILE A 136 -19.45 -35.52 10.95
C ILE A 136 -20.06 -35.86 9.60
N ILE A 137 -20.53 -37.09 9.40
CA ILE A 137 -21.22 -37.50 8.17
C ILE A 137 -22.48 -36.64 7.94
N LYS A 138 -23.28 -36.42 9.00
CA LYS A 138 -24.47 -35.56 8.92
C LYS A 138 -24.11 -34.13 8.58
N ALA A 139 -23.06 -33.58 9.19
CA ALA A 139 -22.56 -32.24 8.88
C ALA A 139 -22.19 -32.12 7.39
N ARG A 140 -21.40 -33.06 6.85
CA ARG A 140 -21.01 -33.10 5.43
C ARG A 140 -22.21 -33.18 4.50
N LYS A 141 -23.24 -33.96 4.85
CA LYS A 141 -24.50 -34.03 4.07
C LYS A 141 -25.24 -32.69 4.06
N ASN A 142 -25.34 -32.01 5.20
CA ASN A 142 -25.99 -30.70 5.29
C ASN A 142 -25.27 -29.66 4.44
N PHE A 143 -23.93 -29.64 4.48
CA PHE A 143 -23.15 -28.76 3.63
C PHE A 143 -23.39 -28.97 2.14
N LYS A 144 -23.31 -30.22 1.68
CA LYS A 144 -23.53 -30.56 0.26
C LYS A 144 -24.89 -30.08 -0.22
N LYS A 145 -25.95 -30.27 0.58
CA LYS A 145 -27.30 -29.81 0.22
C LYS A 145 -27.36 -28.30 0.01
N ILE A 146 -26.71 -27.53 0.87
CA ILE A 146 -26.76 -26.06 0.78
C ILE A 146 -25.95 -25.53 -0.40
N LEU A 147 -24.81 -26.17 -0.70
CA LEU A 147 -24.04 -25.83 -1.88
C LEU A 147 -24.88 -26.01 -3.15
N VAL A 148 -25.54 -27.16 -3.31
CA VAL A 148 -26.43 -27.43 -4.45
C VAL A 148 -27.60 -26.43 -4.51
N ILE A 149 -28.25 -26.14 -3.38
CA ILE A 149 -29.35 -25.15 -3.34
C ILE A 149 -28.85 -23.75 -3.75
N ARG A 150 -27.63 -23.38 -3.37
CA ARG A 150 -27.04 -22.08 -3.74
C ARG A 150 -26.73 -22.02 -5.23
N GLU A 151 -26.10 -23.07 -5.78
CA GLU A 151 -25.81 -23.17 -7.21
C GLU A 151 -27.09 -23.08 -8.05
N ASN A 152 -28.13 -23.82 -7.67
CA ASN A 152 -29.43 -23.75 -8.34
C ASN A 152 -30.05 -22.36 -8.25
N ARG A 153 -29.98 -21.67 -7.09
CA ARG A 153 -30.47 -20.29 -6.95
C ARG A 153 -29.69 -19.27 -7.78
N VAL A 154 -28.40 -19.49 -8.01
CA VAL A 154 -27.61 -18.63 -8.90
C VAL A 154 -28.02 -18.88 -10.35
N ARG A 155 -28.08 -20.14 -10.77
CA ARG A 155 -28.49 -20.54 -12.12
C ARG A 155 -29.87 -19.98 -12.49
N ASN A 156 -30.87 -20.16 -11.62
CA ASN A 156 -32.23 -19.66 -11.87
C ASN A 156 -32.29 -18.12 -11.97
N ARG A 157 -31.40 -17.40 -11.27
CA ARG A 157 -31.33 -15.93 -11.35
C ARG A 157 -30.69 -15.43 -12.64
N LEU A 158 -29.78 -16.20 -13.23
CA LEU A 158 -29.18 -15.89 -14.52
C LEU A 158 -30.19 -16.12 -15.64
N GLN A 159 -30.90 -17.26 -15.62
CA GLN A 159 -31.95 -17.57 -16.59
C GLN A 159 -33.05 -16.50 -16.61
N LYS A 160 -33.48 -16.02 -15.44
CA LYS A 160 -34.50 -14.95 -15.33
C LYS A 160 -34.02 -13.56 -15.80
N ARG A 161 -32.73 -13.35 -16.04
CA ARG A 161 -32.19 -12.08 -16.59
C ARG A 161 -32.06 -12.11 -18.11
N GLU A 162 -32.14 -13.30 -18.70
CA GLU A 162 -32.05 -13.52 -20.14
C GLU A 162 -33.43 -13.57 -20.82
N GLU A 163 -34.51 -13.67 -20.02
CA GLU A 163 -35.93 -13.53 -20.41
C GLU A 163 -36.43 -12.10 -20.20
#